data_AF-A0A532DHY5-F1
#
_entry.id   AF-A0A532DHY5-F1
#
_cell.length_a   1.000
_cell.length_b   1.000
_cell.length_c   1.000
_cell.angle_alpha   90.00
_cell.angle_beta   90.00
_cell.angle_gamma   90.00
#
_symmetry.space_group_name_H-M   'P 1'
#
loop_
_entity.id
_entity.type
_entity.pdbx_description
1 polymer ?
#
loop_
_entity_poly.entity_id
_entity_poly.type
_entity_poly.pdbx_seq_one_letter_code
_entity_poly.pdbx_strand_id
1 'polypeptide(L)'
;DNAKETFEYIIVDLPPLGPVVDAKAFAPLVDGFVLVTEWGRTPRAMVQSVLSSEPYIAKKIIGAVLNKVELKKLAKYGAIGGSEKFFDKYSSYYLEKSEARTKAAA
;
A
#
# COMPACT_ATOMS: atom_id res chain seq x y z
N ASP A 1 26.03 -2.03 -14.44
CA ASP A 1 25.21 -0.82 -14.34
C ASP A 1 24.51 -0.76 -13.00
N ASN A 2 24.62 0.40 -12.33
CA ASN A 2 24.04 0.64 -11.01
C ASN A 2 22.68 1.30 -11.18
N ALA A 3 21.61 0.69 -10.65
CA ALA A 3 20.27 1.24 -10.76
C ALA A 3 20.19 2.68 -10.21
N LYS A 4 20.99 3.03 -9.19
CA LYS A 4 21.04 4.39 -8.63
C LYS A 4 21.63 5.44 -9.56
N GLU A 5 22.39 5.04 -10.59
CA GLU A 5 22.97 5.96 -11.56
C GLU A 5 22.01 6.23 -12.73
N THR A 6 21.00 5.39 -12.93
CA THR A 6 20.08 5.46 -14.08
C THR A 6 18.68 5.92 -13.70
N PHE A 7 18.23 5.66 -12.47
CA PHE A 7 16.85 5.94 -12.04
C PHE A 7 16.81 6.94 -10.90
N GLU A 8 15.89 7.91 -10.99
CA GLU A 8 15.61 8.86 -9.90
C GLU A 8 14.86 8.19 -8.73
N TYR A 9 14.01 7.20 -9.05
CA TYR A 9 13.24 6.45 -8.08
C TYR A 9 13.35 4.95 -8.36
N ILE A 10 13.60 4.19 -7.30
CA ILE A 10 13.69 2.72 -7.35
C ILE A 10 12.65 2.17 -6.39
N ILE A 11 11.68 1.43 -6.91
CA ILE A 11 10.65 0.76 -6.12
C ILE A 11 10.97 -0.74 -6.13
N VAL A 12 11.06 -1.33 -4.95
CA VAL A 12 11.32 -2.76 -4.77
C VAL A 12 10.12 -3.37 -4.07
N ASP A 13 9.52 -4.38 -4.69
CA ASP A 13 8.48 -5.17 -4.07
C ASP A 13 9.11 -6.21 -3.15
N LEU A 14 8.62 -6.28 -1.91
CA LEU A 14 9.16 -7.12 -0.85
C LEU A 14 8.06 -8.03 -0.32
N PRO A 15 8.41 -9.25 0.12
CA PRO A 15 7.42 -10.14 0.72
C PRO A 15 6.88 -9.58 2.05
N PRO A 16 5.76 -10.14 2.56
CA PRO A 16 5.12 -9.64 3.77
C PRO A 16 6.05 -9.64 4.99
N LEU A 17 5.99 -8.55 5.78
CA LEU A 17 6.82 -8.32 6.97
C LEU A 17 6.72 -9.40 8.07
N GLY A 18 5.64 -10.18 8.10
CA GLY A 18 5.37 -11.13 9.18
C GLY A 18 6.33 -12.33 9.17
N PRO A 19 6.19 -13.26 8.20
CA PRO A 19 6.96 -14.51 8.22
C PRO A 19 8.36 -14.40 7.60
N VAL A 20 8.70 -13.29 6.93
CA VAL A 20 9.89 -13.21 6.06
C VAL A 20 10.88 -12.15 6.54
N VAL A 21 12.17 -12.50 6.55
CA VAL A 21 13.27 -11.65 7.06
C VAL A 21 13.70 -10.59 6.04
N ASP A 22 13.26 -10.71 4.79
CA ASP A 22 13.76 -9.92 3.64
C ASP A 22 13.64 -8.42 3.83
N ALA A 23 12.53 -7.93 4.40
CA ALA A 23 12.36 -6.51 4.67
C ALA A 23 13.39 -5.97 5.69
N LYS A 24 13.82 -6.79 6.67
CA LYS A 24 14.87 -6.40 7.61
C LYS A 24 16.23 -6.35 6.92
N ALA A 25 16.51 -7.34 6.07
CA ALA A 25 17.75 -7.39 5.31
C ALA A 25 17.87 -6.22 4.32
N PHE A 26 16.73 -5.77 3.76
CA PHE A 26 16.67 -4.68 2.80
C PHE A 26 16.66 -3.29 3.46
N ALA A 27 16.29 -3.19 4.74
CA ALA A 27 16.14 -1.93 5.46
C ALA A 27 17.38 -1.01 5.43
N PRO A 28 18.64 -1.47 5.45
CA PRO A 28 19.81 -0.61 5.29
C PRO A 28 19.98 -0.01 3.88
N LEU A 29 19.39 -0.64 2.86
CA LEU A 29 19.58 -0.26 1.45
C LEU A 29 18.54 0.75 0.94
N VAL A 30 17.42 0.89 1.66
CA VAL A 30 16.30 1.78 1.30
C VAL A 30 16.21 3.01 2.18
N ASP A 31 15.75 4.09 1.56
CA ASP A 31 15.48 5.35 2.24
C ASP A 31 14.19 5.29 3.08
N GLY A 32 13.21 4.49 2.62
CA GLY A 32 11.95 4.33 3.33
C GLY A 32 11.13 3.12 2.85
N PHE A 33 10.09 2.82 3.62
CA PHE A 33 9.12 1.75 3.34
C PHE A 33 7.72 2.32 3.18
N VAL A 34 6.95 1.75 2.27
CA VAL A 34 5.50 1.95 2.17
C VAL A 34 4.82 0.67 2.65
N LEU A 35 4.01 0.77 3.69
CA LEU A 35 3.30 -0.38 4.24
C LEU A 35 2.00 -0.62 3.46
N VAL A 36 1.86 -1.76 2.79
CA VAL A 36 0.62 -2.12 2.10
C VAL A 36 -0.19 -3.10 2.93
N THR A 37 -1.47 -2.82 3.15
CA THR A 37 -2.40 -3.67 3.92
C THR A 37 -3.71 -3.90 3.17
N GLU A 38 -4.32 -5.07 3.33
CA GLU A 38 -5.59 -5.38 2.67
C GLU A 38 -6.78 -4.92 3.52
N TRP A 39 -7.63 -4.07 2.96
CA TRP A 39 -8.79 -3.51 3.63
C TRP A 39 -9.78 -4.59 4.07
N GLY A 40 -10.25 -4.52 5.31
CA GLY A 40 -11.22 -5.47 5.86
C GLY A 40 -10.69 -6.89 6.09
N ARG A 41 -9.43 -7.18 5.71
CA ARG A 41 -8.82 -8.51 5.86
C ARG A 41 -7.62 -8.52 6.78
N THR A 42 -6.70 -7.55 6.66
CA THR A 42 -5.51 -7.49 7.52
C THR A 42 -5.88 -6.89 8.88
N PRO A 43 -5.80 -7.63 10.00
CA PRO A 43 -6.20 -7.10 11.30
C PRO A 43 -5.26 -5.99 11.77
N ARG A 44 -5.82 -4.90 12.28
CA ARG A 44 -5.03 -3.77 12.82
C ARG A 44 -4.07 -4.22 13.93
N ALA A 45 -4.53 -5.10 14.82
CA ALA A 45 -3.70 -5.64 15.91
C ALA A 45 -2.48 -6.42 15.39
N MET A 46 -2.62 -7.14 14.27
CA MET A 46 -1.50 -7.84 13.62
C MET A 46 -0.46 -6.84 13.10
N VAL A 47 -0.91 -5.80 12.40
CA VAL A 47 -0.03 -4.72 11.91
C VAL A 47 0.68 -4.04 13.08
N GLN A 48 -0.05 -3.67 14.13
CA GLN A 48 0.52 -3.07 15.33
C GLN A 48 1.58 -3.98 15.97
N SER A 49 1.28 -5.27 16.13
CA SER A 49 2.22 -6.24 16.69
C SER A 49 3.52 -6.32 15.88
N VAL A 50 3.43 -6.35 14.54
CA VAL A 50 4.61 -6.41 13.66
C VAL A 50 5.42 -5.12 13.74
N LEU A 51 4.77 -3.96 13.73
CA LEU A 51 5.49 -2.68 13.84
C LEU A 51 6.13 -2.49 15.21
N SER A 52 5.49 -3.00 16.27
CA SER A 52 6.06 -3.01 17.62
C SER A 52 7.26 -3.95 17.75
N SER A 53 7.26 -5.10 17.06
CA SER A 53 8.41 -6.01 17.04
C SER A 53 9.56 -5.54 16.16
N GLU A 54 9.28 -4.67 15.18
CA GLU A 54 10.26 -4.17 14.21
C GLU A 54 10.46 -2.63 14.27
N PRO A 55 10.98 -2.09 15.38
CA PRO A 55 11.11 -0.63 15.56
C PRO A 55 12.04 0.03 14.53
N TYR A 56 13.02 -0.70 13.98
CA TYR A 56 13.90 -0.16 12.94
C TYR A 56 13.16 0.04 11.61
N ILE A 57 12.34 -0.94 11.19
CA ILE A 57 11.51 -0.82 10.00
C ILE A 57 10.43 0.24 10.23
N ALA A 58 9.75 0.21 11.38
CA ALA A 58 8.69 1.15 11.71
C ALA A 58 9.14 2.62 11.61
N LYS A 59 10.39 2.92 12.02
CA LYS A 59 10.99 4.27 11.89
C LYS A 59 11.21 4.73 10.45
N LYS A 60 11.33 3.81 9.50
CA LYS A 60 11.54 4.09 8.07
C LYS A 60 10.23 4.04 7.26
N ILE A 61 9.09 3.72 7.88
CA ILE A 61 7.81 3.74 7.18
C ILE A 61 7.39 5.19 6.92
N ILE A 62 7.25 5.55 5.66
CA ILE A 62 6.84 6.90 5.24
C ILE A 62 5.31 7.04 5.14
N GLY A 63 4.60 5.91 5.05
CA GLY A 63 3.15 5.89 4.95
C GLY A 63 2.59 4.49 4.79
N ALA A 64 1.27 4.39 4.84
CA ALA A 64 0.55 3.14 4.63
C ALA A 64 -0.47 3.28 3.50
N VAL A 65 -0.61 2.21 2.71
CA VAL A 65 -1.59 2.06 1.65
C VAL A 65 -2.59 1.00 2.07
N LEU A 66 -3.86 1.38 2.04
CA LEU A 66 -4.98 0.48 2.25
C LEU A 66 -5.46 -0.01 0.88
N ASN A 67 -5.12 -1.24 0.55
CA ASN A 67 -5.36 -1.85 -0.75
C ASN A 67 -6.69 -2.65 -0.76
N LYS A 68 -7.25 -2.86 -1.95
CA LYS A 68 -8.50 -3.60 -2.19
C LYS A 68 -9.70 -3.06 -1.39
N VAL A 69 -9.76 -1.75 -1.24
CA VAL A 69 -10.88 -1.10 -0.55
C VAL A 69 -12.16 -1.29 -1.35
N GLU A 70 -13.22 -1.77 -0.69
CA GLU A 70 -14.55 -1.76 -1.27
C GLU A 70 -15.16 -0.36 -1.16
N LEU A 71 -15.10 0.42 -2.23
CA LEU A 71 -15.54 1.82 -2.25
C LEU A 71 -17.00 2.02 -1.82
N LYS A 72 -17.91 1.08 -2.18
CA LYS A 72 -19.30 1.09 -1.72
C LYS A 72 -19.44 1.00 -0.21
N LYS A 73 -18.55 0.24 0.45
CA LYS A 73 -18.51 0.12 1.91
C LYS A 73 -17.74 1.28 2.53
N LEU A 74 -16.73 1.83 1.85
CA LEU A 74 -15.95 2.98 2.31
C LEU A 74 -16.83 4.18 2.67
N ALA A 75 -17.89 4.44 1.90
CA ALA A 75 -18.85 5.52 2.18
C ALA A 75 -19.49 5.44 3.59
N LYS A 76 -19.52 4.26 4.22
CA LYS A 76 -19.99 4.06 5.60
C LYS A 76 -18.98 4.51 6.67
N TYR A 77 -17.71 4.62 6.29
CA TYR A 77 -16.61 5.03 7.16
C TYR A 77 -16.22 6.50 6.96
N GLY A 78 -16.79 7.18 5.96
CA GLY A 78 -16.55 8.59 5.68
C GLY A 78 -17.25 9.53 6.67
N ALA A 79 -16.69 10.72 6.85
CA ALA A 79 -17.31 11.78 7.64
C ALA A 79 -18.64 12.26 7.01
N ILE A 80 -19.50 12.88 7.81
CA ILE A 80 -20.69 13.56 7.27
C ILE A 80 -20.22 14.68 6.31
N GLY A 81 -20.59 14.58 5.03
CA GLY A 81 -20.12 15.50 3.98
C GLY A 81 -18.78 15.12 3.36
N GLY A 82 -18.19 13.98 3.75
CA GLY A 82 -16.91 13.50 3.25
C GLY A 82 -16.94 13.08 1.77
N SER A 83 -15.78 13.23 1.14
CA SER A 83 -15.57 12.88 -0.28
C SER A 83 -15.78 11.39 -0.56
N GLU A 84 -15.71 10.52 0.46
CA GLU A 84 -15.94 9.07 0.43
C GLU A 84 -17.30 8.71 -0.19
N LYS A 85 -18.32 9.54 0.03
CA LYS A 85 -19.65 9.36 -0.57
C LYS A 85 -19.66 9.60 -2.09
N PHE A 86 -18.72 10.41 -2.59
CA PHE A 86 -18.57 10.71 -4.01
C PHE A 86 -17.65 9.72 -4.73
N PHE A 87 -16.78 9.00 -4.01
CA PHE A 87 -15.87 8.01 -4.62
C PHE A 87 -16.61 6.86 -5.30
N ASP A 88 -17.79 6.44 -4.83
CA ASP A 88 -18.60 5.44 -5.53
C ASP A 88 -18.98 5.92 -6.95
N LYS A 89 -19.27 7.21 -7.11
CA LYS A 89 -19.61 7.81 -8.41
C LYS A 89 -18.40 7.92 -9.36
N TYR A 90 -17.20 8.09 -8.82
CA TYR A 90 -15.96 8.11 -9.61
C TYR A 90 -15.36 6.71 -9.81
N SER A 91 -15.82 5.70 -9.08
CA SER A 91 -15.30 4.34 -9.18
C SER A 91 -15.43 3.77 -10.60
N SER A 92 -16.55 4.06 -11.28
CA SER A 92 -16.76 3.66 -12.68
C SER A 92 -15.68 4.23 -13.59
N TYR A 93 -15.30 5.50 -13.41
CA TYR A 93 -14.26 6.14 -14.20
C TYR A 93 -12.86 5.52 -13.99
N TYR A 94 -12.53 5.15 -12.75
CA TYR A 94 -11.24 4.54 -12.44
C TYR A 94 -11.15 3.07 -12.86
N LEU A 95 -12.23 2.30 -12.67
CA LEU A 95 -12.28 0.88 -13.02
C LEU A 95 -12.33 0.67 -14.54
N GLU A 96 -13.12 1.47 -15.25
CA GLU A 96 -13.21 1.41 -16.72
C GLU A 96 -11.85 1.68 -17.38
N LYS A 97 -11.09 2.64 -16.84
CA LYS A 97 -9.75 2.98 -17.33
C LYS A 97 -8.70 1.94 -16.96
N SER A 98 -8.79 1.29 -15.80
CA SER A 98 -7.86 0.21 -15.44
C SER A 98 -8.09 -1.02 -16.29
N GLU A 99 -9.35 -1.43 -16.51
CA GLU A 99 -9.70 -2.54 -17.38
C GLU A 99 -9.26 -2.33 -18.83
N ALA A 100 -9.43 -1.10 -19.35
CA ALA A 100 -8.94 -0.72 -20.68
C ALA A 100 -7.41 -0.82 -20.77
N ARG A 101 -6.68 -0.42 -19.72
CA ARG A 101 -5.22 -0.50 -19.68
C ARG A 101 -4.70 -1.94 -19.58
N THR A 102 -5.37 -2.78 -18.78
CA THR A 102 -5.03 -4.21 -18.67
C THR A 102 -5.26 -4.94 -19.98
N LYS A 103 -6.35 -4.63 -20.71
CA LYS A 103 -6.61 -5.20 -22.04
C LYS A 103 -5.61 -4.74 -23.11
N ALA A 104 -5.08 -3.53 -23.01
CA ALA A 104 -4.09 -3.01 -23.96
C ALA A 104 -2.66 -3.54 -23.71
N ALA A 105 -2.41 -4.11 -22.53
CA ALA A 105 -1.11 -4.65 -22.12
C ALA A 105 -1.02 -6.19 -22.22
N ALA A 106 -2.10 -6.84 -22.66
CA ALA A 106 -2.19 -8.28 -22.94
C ALA A 106 -2.26 -8.51 -24.45
#